data_AF-A0A4Q5PSS9-F1
#
_entry.id   AF-A0A4Q5PSS9-F1
#
_cell.length_a   1.000
_cell.length_b   1.000
_cell.length_c   1.000
_cell.angle_alpha   90.00
_cell.angle_beta   90.00
_cell.angle_gamma   90.00
#
_symmetry.space_group_name_H-M   'P 1'
#
loop_
_entity.id
_entity.type
_entity.pdbx_description
1 polymer ?
#
loop_
_entity_poly.entity_id
_entity_poly.type
_entity_poly.pdbx_seq_one_letter_code
_entity_poly.pdbx_strand_id
1 'polypeptide(L)'
;MNIPSLPPLTDLFALFGVNLVLCAALLRLLQASMGWPWAKWLAVGLFVLLWMPAGSAHLPLVAYVRGITSDFSVTLVLLATIGILQRWTGRVVFGAREKHAAYAVLAVGAVALYPLAMGWGDHDPYRAGWGSAALWTLLLALTVASWIRGLRLLPLLVAAGLLSWSAGMMESTNLFDYLLDPWIAVGALAVSVRRLAGFVLRSDGMRSGRRGDPGAGKIQ
;
A
#
# COMPACT_ATOMS: atom_id res chain seq x y z
N MET A 1 -41.00 -5.20 -14.22
CA MET A 1 -40.31 -4.32 -13.26
C MET A 1 -38.95 -4.97 -13.00
N ASN A 2 -37.93 -4.60 -13.77
CA ASN A 2 -36.58 -5.15 -13.55
C ASN A 2 -36.06 -4.54 -12.25
N ILE A 3 -35.98 -5.36 -11.20
CA ILE A 3 -35.22 -5.01 -10.02
C ILE A 3 -33.79 -4.83 -10.53
N PRO A 4 -33.14 -3.65 -10.41
CA PRO A 4 -31.74 -3.54 -10.75
C PRO A 4 -31.01 -4.58 -9.88
N SER A 5 -30.46 -5.61 -10.52
CA SER A 5 -29.61 -6.57 -9.83
C SER A 5 -28.52 -5.77 -9.15
N LEU A 6 -28.44 -5.87 -7.82
CA LEU A 6 -27.34 -5.27 -7.09
C LEU A 6 -26.04 -5.68 -7.78
N PRO A 7 -25.09 -4.75 -7.99
CA PRO A 7 -23.80 -5.11 -8.54
C PRO A 7 -23.20 -6.24 -7.69
N PRO A 8 -22.46 -7.18 -8.30
CA PRO A 8 -21.76 -8.24 -7.59
C PRO A 8 -21.05 -7.70 -6.34
N LEU A 9 -21.01 -8.48 -5.25
CA LEU A 9 -20.34 -8.04 -4.01
C LEU A 9 -18.87 -7.66 -4.25
N THR A 10 -18.23 -8.30 -5.23
CA THR A 10 -16.88 -7.98 -5.71
C THR A 10 -16.79 -6.55 -6.26
N ASP A 11 -17.78 -6.11 -7.03
CA ASP A 11 -17.83 -4.76 -7.58
C ASP A 11 -18.00 -3.71 -6.48
N LEU A 12 -18.88 -3.96 -5.52
CA LEU A 12 -19.07 -3.04 -4.38
C LEU A 12 -17.78 -2.89 -3.58
N PHE A 13 -17.08 -4.00 -3.33
CA PHE A 13 -15.80 -3.99 -2.63
C PHE A 13 -14.74 -3.20 -3.41
N ALA A 14 -14.63 -3.44 -4.71
CA ALA A 14 -13.69 -2.74 -5.59
C ALA A 14 -13.98 -1.22 -5.65
N LEU A 15 -15.23 -0.83 -5.86
CA LEU A 15 -15.64 0.58 -5.89
C LEU A 15 -15.35 1.28 -4.56
N PHE A 16 -15.65 0.62 -3.44
CA PHE A 16 -15.35 1.16 -2.12
C PHE A 16 -13.83 1.31 -1.90
N GLY A 17 -13.05 0.31 -2.31
CA GLY A 17 -11.59 0.33 -2.26
C GLY A 17 -10.99 1.49 -3.06
N VAL A 18 -11.41 1.68 -4.31
CA VAL A 18 -10.99 2.79 -5.17
C VAL A 18 -11.31 4.13 -4.52
N ASN A 19 -12.53 4.29 -4.02
CA ASN A 19 -12.94 5.54 -3.38
C ASN A 19 -12.06 5.88 -2.15
N LEU A 20 -11.80 4.90 -1.29
CA LEU A 20 -10.96 5.08 -0.11
C LEU A 20 -9.51 5.46 -0.47
N VAL A 21 -8.94 4.82 -1.49
CA VAL A 21 -7.58 5.11 -1.95
C VAL A 21 -7.49 6.54 -2.49
N LEU A 22 -8.47 6.97 -3.30
CA LEU A 22 -8.54 8.34 -3.83
C LEU A 22 -8.70 9.37 -2.70
N CYS A 23 -9.57 9.11 -1.73
CA CYS A 23 -9.73 9.98 -0.56
C CYS A 23 -8.44 10.07 0.27
N ALA A 24 -7.75 8.94 0.48
CA ALA A 24 -6.47 8.93 1.20
C ALA A 24 -5.37 9.70 0.46
N ALA A 25 -5.33 9.60 -0.87
CA ALA A 25 -4.42 10.32 -1.75
C ALA A 25 -4.71 11.84 -1.71
N LEU A 26 -5.98 12.25 -1.89
CA LEU A 26 -6.38 13.64 -1.80
C LEU A 26 -6.03 14.24 -0.43
N LEU A 27 -6.36 13.54 0.66
CA LEU A 27 -5.97 13.97 2.02
C LEU A 27 -4.46 14.13 2.16
N ARG A 28 -3.67 13.28 1.50
CA ARG A 28 -2.21 13.35 1.58
C ARG A 28 -1.66 14.56 0.84
N LEU A 29 -2.23 14.87 -0.32
CA LEU A 29 -1.84 16.02 -1.13
C LEU A 29 -2.28 17.33 -0.48
N LEU A 30 -3.54 17.42 -0.04
CA LEU A 30 -4.10 18.63 0.56
C LEU A 30 -3.50 18.95 1.93
N GLN A 31 -3.07 17.97 2.71
CA GLN A 31 -2.38 18.25 3.96
C GLN A 31 -0.98 18.87 3.76
N ALA A 32 -0.36 18.62 2.61
CA ALA A 32 0.93 19.22 2.30
C ALA A 32 0.80 20.69 1.87
N SER A 33 -0.38 21.11 1.39
CA SER A 33 -0.61 22.43 0.82
C SER A 33 -1.62 23.30 1.57
N MET A 34 -2.54 22.71 2.35
CA MET A 34 -3.72 23.40 2.89
C MET A 34 -4.03 23.00 4.34
N GLY A 35 -4.75 23.88 5.04
CA GLY A 35 -5.16 23.69 6.42
C GLY A 35 -5.98 22.41 6.64
N TRP A 36 -5.69 21.74 7.75
CA TRP A 36 -6.27 20.46 8.16
C TRP A 36 -7.80 20.32 8.08
N PRO A 37 -8.63 21.29 8.55
CA PRO A 37 -10.08 21.13 8.52
C PRO A 37 -10.64 21.12 7.08
N TRP A 38 -10.09 21.94 6.18
CA TRP A 38 -10.50 22.00 4.79
C TRP A 38 -10.18 20.71 4.04
N ALA A 39 -9.01 20.13 4.29
CA ALA A 39 -8.62 18.85 3.70
C ALA A 39 -9.62 17.73 4.06
N LYS A 40 -10.14 17.70 5.29
CA LYS A 40 -11.14 16.70 5.72
C LYS A 40 -12.45 16.86 4.97
N TRP A 41 -13.00 18.07 4.93
CA TRP A 41 -14.28 18.32 4.25
C TRP A 41 -14.20 18.05 2.75
N LEU A 42 -13.08 18.39 2.10
CA LEU A 42 -12.87 18.06 0.70
C LEU A 42 -12.77 16.56 0.46
N ALA A 43 -12.15 15.80 1.37
CA ALA A 43 -12.11 14.35 1.25
C ALA A 43 -13.49 13.70 1.42
N VAL A 44 -14.30 14.20 2.36
CA VAL A 44 -15.70 13.76 2.52
C VAL A 44 -16.52 14.15 1.30
N GLY A 45 -16.35 15.37 0.78
CA GLY A 45 -17.00 15.84 -0.44
C GLY A 45 -16.65 14.99 -1.65
N LEU A 46 -15.36 14.65 -1.82
CA LEU A 46 -14.90 13.74 -2.86
C LEU A 46 -15.52 12.35 -2.69
N PHE A 47 -15.52 11.83 -1.45
CA PHE A 47 -16.11 10.53 -1.16
C PHE A 47 -17.57 10.48 -1.61
N VAL A 48 -18.38 11.50 -1.29
CA VAL A 48 -19.80 11.54 -1.69
C VAL A 48 -19.94 11.76 -3.19
N LEU A 49 -19.16 12.69 -3.77
CA LEU A 49 -19.20 13.01 -5.19
C LEU A 49 -18.91 11.77 -6.06
N LEU A 50 -17.96 10.94 -5.65
CA LEU A 50 -17.58 9.74 -6.41
C LEU A 50 -18.69 8.69 -6.49
N TRP A 51 -19.66 8.71 -5.57
CA TRP A 51 -20.85 7.84 -5.63
C TRP A 51 -22.01 8.46 -6.41
N MET A 52 -21.91 9.74 -6.82
CA MET A 52 -22.95 10.34 -7.65
C MET A 52 -22.99 9.67 -9.02
N PRO A 53 -24.18 9.32 -9.52
CA PRO A 53 -24.34 8.75 -10.85
C PRO A 53 -23.98 9.80 -11.91
N ALA A 54 -23.17 9.40 -12.89
CA ALA A 54 -22.76 10.24 -14.00
C ALA A 54 -22.79 9.47 -15.32
N GLY A 55 -22.88 10.21 -16.43
CA GLY A 55 -22.94 9.67 -17.78
C GLY A 55 -24.29 9.09 -18.16
N SER A 56 -24.44 8.72 -19.44
CA SER A 56 -25.67 8.13 -20.00
C SER A 56 -26.03 6.77 -19.41
N ALA A 57 -25.06 6.09 -18.79
CA ALA A 57 -25.24 4.78 -18.15
C ALA A 57 -25.62 4.86 -16.66
N HIS A 58 -25.72 6.07 -16.07
CA HIS A 58 -26.00 6.28 -14.64
C HIS A 58 -25.07 5.51 -13.68
N LEU A 59 -23.83 5.24 -14.10
CA LEU A 59 -22.82 4.59 -13.27
C LEU A 59 -22.22 5.60 -12.29
N PRO A 60 -21.86 5.18 -11.06
CA PRO A 60 -21.19 6.08 -10.13
C PRO A 60 -19.84 6.52 -10.72
N LEU A 61 -19.43 7.77 -10.48
CA LEU A 61 -18.15 8.32 -10.97
C LEU A 61 -16.94 7.43 -10.64
N VAL A 62 -16.97 6.76 -9.48
CA VAL A 62 -15.93 5.81 -9.07
C VAL A 62 -15.78 4.62 -10.02
N ALA A 63 -16.86 4.19 -10.70
CA ALA A 63 -16.80 3.09 -11.66
C ALA A 63 -16.01 3.47 -12.91
N TYR A 64 -16.09 4.74 -13.35
CA TYR A 64 -15.26 5.24 -14.44
C TYR A 64 -13.78 5.26 -14.06
N VAL A 65 -13.47 5.66 -12.82
CA VAL A 65 -12.08 5.62 -12.32
C VAL A 65 -11.58 4.19 -12.22
N ARG A 66 -12.39 3.26 -11.69
CA ARG A 66 -12.09 1.82 -11.65
C ARG A 66 -11.79 1.28 -13.05
N GLY A 67 -12.57 1.68 -14.07
CA GLY A 67 -12.33 1.27 -15.45
C GLY A 67 -10.96 1.67 -16.02
N ILE A 68 -10.37 2.76 -15.52
CA ILE A 68 -9.03 3.23 -15.95
C ILE A 68 -7.92 2.64 -15.08
N THR A 69 -8.13 2.58 -13.77
CA THR A 69 -7.08 2.21 -12.80
C THR A 69 -7.04 0.72 -12.44
N SER A 70 -8.09 -0.04 -12.77
CA SER A 70 -8.32 -1.41 -12.33
C SER A 70 -8.48 -1.53 -10.80
N ASP A 71 -8.64 -2.77 -10.32
CA ASP A 71 -8.85 -3.06 -8.90
C ASP A 71 -7.56 -2.90 -8.09
N PHE A 72 -7.69 -2.26 -6.93
CA PHE A 72 -6.57 -2.11 -5.99
C PHE A 72 -6.46 -3.31 -5.05
N SER A 73 -5.24 -3.62 -4.61
CA SER A 73 -5.02 -4.68 -3.63
C SER A 73 -5.64 -4.34 -2.28
N VAL A 74 -6.02 -5.38 -1.53
CA VAL A 74 -6.50 -5.25 -0.15
C VAL A 74 -5.45 -4.58 0.74
N THR A 75 -4.17 -4.85 0.49
CA THR A 75 -3.05 -4.16 1.16
C THR A 75 -3.12 -2.65 0.98
N LEU A 76 -3.31 -2.16 -0.25
CA LEU A 76 -3.38 -0.73 -0.53
C LEU A 76 -4.61 -0.09 0.11
N VAL A 77 -5.77 -0.73 -0.02
CA VAL A 77 -7.03 -0.27 0.58
C VAL A 77 -6.90 -0.21 2.10
N LEU A 78 -6.31 -1.23 2.74
CA LEU A 78 -6.13 -1.26 4.19
C LEU A 78 -5.15 -0.19 4.67
N LEU A 79 -4.02 0.00 3.97
CA LEU A 79 -3.06 1.07 4.28
C LEU A 79 -3.67 2.46 4.08
N ALA A 80 -4.49 2.66 3.05
CA ALA A 80 -5.24 3.89 2.82
C ALA A 80 -6.22 4.16 3.96
N THR A 81 -6.97 3.14 4.37
CA THR A 81 -7.94 3.21 5.48
C THR A 81 -7.26 3.55 6.80
N ILE A 82 -6.17 2.85 7.13
CA ILE A 82 -5.36 3.14 8.32
C ILE A 82 -4.81 4.56 8.24
N GLY A 83 -4.35 5.01 7.07
CA GLY A 83 -3.86 6.36 6.85
C GLY A 83 -4.90 7.44 7.08
N ILE A 84 -6.13 7.24 6.58
CA ILE A 84 -7.28 8.10 6.84
C ILE A 84 -7.60 8.13 8.34
N LEU A 85 -7.67 6.97 8.99
CA LEU A 85 -8.03 6.86 10.41
C LEU A 85 -6.99 7.51 11.33
N GLN A 86 -5.70 7.28 11.07
CA GLN A 86 -4.61 7.91 11.82
C GLN A 86 -4.66 9.43 11.70
N ARG A 87 -5.00 9.94 10.50
CA ARG A 87 -5.20 11.37 10.30
C ARG A 87 -6.42 11.83 11.08
N TRP A 88 -7.57 11.21 10.89
CA TRP A 88 -8.81 11.65 11.55
C TRP A 88 -8.72 11.69 13.06
N THR A 89 -8.14 10.66 13.67
CA THR A 89 -8.01 10.52 15.13
C THR A 89 -6.77 11.23 15.71
N GLY A 90 -5.80 11.61 14.87
CA GLY A 90 -4.49 12.10 15.32
C GLY A 90 -3.64 11.05 16.03
N ARG A 91 -4.10 9.79 16.13
CA ARG A 91 -3.40 8.72 16.84
C ARG A 91 -2.53 7.94 15.88
N VAL A 92 -1.27 7.76 16.23
CA VAL A 92 -0.36 6.88 15.49
C VAL A 92 -0.68 5.43 15.86
N VAL A 93 -1.40 4.72 14.99
CA VAL A 93 -1.78 3.31 15.20
C VAL A 93 -0.58 2.37 15.02
N PHE A 94 0.28 2.64 14.03
CA PHE A 94 1.48 1.85 13.74
C PHE A 94 2.71 2.74 13.67
N GLY A 95 3.78 2.29 14.33
CA GLY A 95 5.03 3.04 14.41
C GLY A 95 5.72 3.14 13.05
N ALA A 96 6.64 4.11 12.92
CA ALA A 96 7.43 4.24 11.70
C ALA A 96 8.18 2.93 11.39
N ARG A 97 8.77 2.28 12.39
CA ARG A 97 9.49 1.01 12.21
C ARG A 97 8.66 -0.06 11.52
N GLU A 98 7.40 -0.23 11.92
CA GLU A 98 6.49 -1.24 11.36
C GLU A 98 6.11 -0.93 9.92
N LYS A 99 5.78 0.33 9.63
CA LYS A 99 5.47 0.79 8.27
C LYS A 99 6.64 0.52 7.32
N HIS A 100 7.86 0.85 7.75
CA HIS A 100 9.05 0.61 6.93
C HIS A 100 9.34 -0.87 6.72
N ALA A 101 9.17 -1.70 7.75
CA ALA A 101 9.33 -3.15 7.60
C ALA A 101 8.31 -3.73 6.61
N ALA A 102 7.04 -3.30 6.69
CA ALA A 102 6.01 -3.70 5.74
C ALA A 102 6.33 -3.25 4.31
N TYR A 103 6.70 -1.98 4.11
CA TYR A 103 7.11 -1.49 2.78
C TYR A 103 8.35 -2.17 2.24
N ALA A 104 9.32 -2.54 3.09
CA ALA A 104 10.49 -3.28 2.64
C ALA A 104 10.12 -4.68 2.13
N VAL A 105 9.25 -5.39 2.84
CA VAL A 105 8.75 -6.72 2.39
C VAL A 105 7.96 -6.58 1.09
N LEU A 106 7.07 -5.58 0.98
CA LEU A 106 6.32 -5.32 -0.24
C LEU A 106 7.23 -4.94 -1.42
N ALA A 107 8.28 -4.17 -1.18
CA ALA A 107 9.27 -3.81 -2.19
C ALA A 107 10.06 -5.02 -2.69
N VAL A 108 10.48 -5.92 -1.79
CA VAL A 108 11.12 -7.19 -2.17
C VAL A 108 10.16 -8.05 -2.98
N GLY A 109 8.90 -8.17 -2.55
CA GLY A 109 7.86 -8.86 -3.29
C GLY A 109 7.65 -8.28 -4.70
N ALA A 110 7.64 -6.95 -4.84
CA ALA A 110 7.51 -6.28 -6.11
C ALA A 110 8.68 -6.56 -7.07
N VAL A 111 9.91 -6.52 -6.56
CA VAL A 111 11.11 -6.83 -7.37
C VAL A 111 11.18 -8.31 -7.72
N ALA A 112 10.64 -9.19 -6.88
CA ALA A 112 10.57 -10.61 -7.20
C ALA A 112 9.48 -10.91 -8.24
N LEU A 113 8.31 -10.29 -8.15
CA LEU A 113 7.15 -10.63 -8.98
C LEU A 113 7.15 -9.91 -10.33
N TYR A 114 7.31 -8.58 -10.36
CA TYR A 114 7.05 -7.81 -11.57
C TYR A 114 8.08 -7.99 -12.69
N PRO A 115 9.41 -8.02 -12.42
CA PRO A 115 10.39 -8.32 -13.46
C PRO A 115 10.19 -9.71 -14.09
N LEU A 116 9.87 -10.72 -13.27
CA LEU A 116 9.60 -12.07 -13.74
C LEU A 116 8.29 -12.13 -14.54
N ALA A 117 7.26 -11.37 -14.12
CA ALA A 117 6.01 -11.20 -14.89
C ALA A 117 6.21 -10.46 -16.23
N MET A 118 7.25 -9.64 -16.36
CA MET A 118 7.64 -8.98 -17.62
C MET A 118 8.46 -9.88 -18.56
N GLY A 119 8.58 -11.18 -18.26
CA GLY A 119 9.25 -12.17 -19.11
C GLY A 119 10.75 -12.30 -18.84
N TRP A 120 11.23 -11.83 -17.69
CA TRP A 120 12.63 -12.03 -17.29
C TRP A 120 12.84 -13.48 -16.83
N GLY A 121 12.95 -14.42 -17.76
CA GLY A 121 13.26 -15.82 -17.52
C GLY A 121 12.05 -16.76 -17.48
N ASP A 122 12.34 -18.07 -17.45
CA ASP A 122 11.33 -19.13 -17.64
C ASP A 122 10.55 -19.49 -16.35
N HIS A 123 10.92 -18.90 -15.22
CA HIS A 123 10.24 -19.10 -13.94
C HIS A 123 9.23 -18.00 -13.68
N ASP A 124 7.97 -18.40 -13.58
CA ASP A 124 6.87 -17.52 -13.23
C ASP A 124 6.50 -17.69 -11.74
N PRO A 125 7.05 -16.85 -10.83
CA PRO A 125 6.73 -16.89 -9.40
C PRO A 125 5.27 -16.48 -9.13
N TYR A 126 4.63 -15.75 -10.05
CA TYR A 126 3.26 -15.32 -9.91
C TYR A 126 2.30 -16.53 -9.92
N ARG A 127 2.73 -17.66 -10.49
CA ARG A 127 2.04 -18.95 -10.40
C ARG A 127 1.83 -19.46 -8.99
N ALA A 128 2.70 -19.10 -8.07
CA ALA A 128 2.59 -19.50 -6.67
C ALA A 128 1.30 -18.95 -6.01
N GLY A 129 0.70 -17.91 -6.61
CA GLY A 129 -0.49 -17.21 -6.13
C GLY A 129 -1.81 -17.96 -6.25
N TRP A 130 -1.88 -19.03 -7.07
CA TRP A 130 -3.06 -19.90 -7.18
C TRP A 130 -3.11 -21.00 -6.10
N GLY A 131 -2.53 -20.76 -4.92
CA GLY A 131 -2.62 -21.67 -3.78
C GLY A 131 -1.44 -22.63 -3.60
N SER A 132 -0.21 -22.21 -3.94
CA SER A 132 0.96 -23.06 -3.67
C SER A 132 1.29 -23.12 -2.18
N ALA A 133 1.61 -24.31 -1.68
CA ALA A 133 2.05 -24.50 -0.29
C ALA A 133 3.31 -23.65 0.04
N ALA A 134 4.19 -23.41 -0.94
CA ALA A 134 5.37 -22.58 -0.79
C ALA A 134 5.04 -21.11 -0.48
N LEU A 135 4.01 -20.54 -1.12
CA LEU A 135 3.57 -19.18 -0.82
C LEU A 135 2.99 -19.10 0.60
N TRP A 136 2.22 -20.10 1.02
CA TRP A 136 1.57 -20.12 2.32
C TRP A 136 2.59 -20.25 3.45
N THR A 137 3.60 -21.12 3.28
CA THR A 137 4.70 -21.23 4.23
C THR A 137 5.53 -19.96 4.31
N LEU A 138 5.79 -19.29 3.17
CA LEU A 138 6.48 -18.00 3.14
C LEU A 138 5.69 -16.91 3.90
N LEU A 139 4.39 -16.77 3.62
CA LEU A 139 3.54 -15.79 4.28
C LEU A 139 3.41 -16.06 5.78
N LEU A 140 3.30 -17.34 6.18
CA LEU A 140 3.30 -17.74 7.59
C LEU A 140 4.63 -17.39 8.26
N ALA A 141 5.77 -17.73 7.64
CA ALA A 141 7.09 -17.42 8.18
C ALA A 141 7.30 -15.90 8.34
N LEU A 142 6.91 -15.10 7.35
CA LEU A 142 6.97 -13.64 7.41
C LEU A 142 6.08 -13.07 8.53
N THR A 143 4.88 -13.63 8.69
CA THR A 143 3.92 -13.24 9.73
C THR A 143 4.48 -13.54 11.12
N VAL A 144 4.93 -14.77 11.36
CA VAL A 144 5.52 -15.21 12.64
C VAL A 144 6.78 -14.40 12.95
N ALA A 145 7.69 -14.24 12.00
CA ALA A 145 8.92 -13.47 12.19
C ALA A 145 8.64 -11.99 12.51
N SER A 146 7.59 -11.41 11.91
CA SER A 146 7.15 -10.04 12.20
C SER A 146 6.52 -9.95 13.58
N TRP A 147 5.68 -10.91 13.95
CA TRP A 147 5.02 -10.97 15.24
C TRP A 147 6.02 -11.08 16.39
N ILE A 148 7.02 -11.96 16.28
CA ILE A 148 8.10 -12.12 17.28
C ILE A 148 8.88 -10.81 17.46
N ARG A 149 9.06 -10.03 16.38
CA ARG A 149 9.73 -8.72 16.42
C ARG A 149 8.81 -7.57 16.90
N GLY A 150 7.58 -7.89 17.32
CA GLY A 150 6.58 -6.92 17.75
C GLY A 150 5.97 -6.09 16.62
N LEU A 151 6.16 -6.48 15.36
CA LEU A 151 5.66 -5.78 14.17
C LEU A 151 4.27 -6.34 13.82
N ARG A 152 3.22 -5.55 14.08
CA ARG A 152 1.82 -6.00 13.92
C ARG A 152 1.23 -5.68 12.56
N LEU A 153 1.78 -4.68 11.85
CA LEU A 153 1.25 -4.23 10.57
C LEU A 153 1.34 -5.31 9.47
N LEU A 154 2.50 -5.96 9.30
CA LEU A 154 2.65 -6.97 8.25
C LEU A 154 1.73 -8.19 8.49
N PRO A 155 1.65 -8.77 9.70
CA PRO A 155 0.65 -9.78 10.03
C PRO A 155 -0.78 -9.37 9.70
N LEU A 156 -1.15 -8.11 10.01
CA LEU A 156 -2.49 -7.59 9.71
C LEU A 156 -2.75 -7.53 8.20
N LEU A 157 -1.79 -7.06 7.40
CA LEU A 157 -1.93 -6.98 5.94
C LEU A 157 -2.06 -8.37 5.33
N VAL A 158 -1.22 -9.32 5.76
CA VAL A 158 -1.26 -10.71 5.29
C VAL A 158 -2.58 -11.37 5.69
N ALA A 159 -3.01 -11.24 6.94
CA ALA A 159 -4.28 -11.80 7.40
C ALA A 159 -5.48 -11.21 6.64
N ALA A 160 -5.52 -9.89 6.43
CA ALA A 160 -6.58 -9.25 5.66
C ALA A 160 -6.61 -9.72 4.20
N GLY A 161 -5.45 -9.86 3.56
CA GLY A 161 -5.32 -10.40 2.22
C GLY A 161 -5.81 -11.85 2.11
N LEU A 162 -5.37 -12.73 3.01
CA LEU A 162 -5.83 -14.13 3.03
C LEU A 162 -7.33 -14.26 3.31
N LEU A 163 -7.86 -13.48 4.26
CA LEU A 163 -9.30 -13.50 4.56
C LEU A 163 -10.11 -13.06 3.34
N SER A 164 -9.70 -11.96 2.70
CA SER A 164 -10.38 -11.45 1.52
C SER A 164 -10.30 -12.42 0.34
N TRP A 165 -9.15 -13.08 0.15
CA TRP A 165 -8.97 -14.12 -0.87
C TRP A 165 -9.84 -15.34 -0.58
N SER A 166 -9.88 -15.81 0.68
CA SER A 166 -10.71 -16.94 1.09
C SER A 166 -12.21 -16.67 0.96
N ALA A 167 -12.63 -15.41 1.11
CA ALA A 167 -14.00 -14.98 0.93
C ALA A 167 -14.36 -14.64 -0.53
N GLY A 168 -13.42 -14.72 -1.47
CA GLY A 168 -13.64 -14.39 -2.89
C GLY A 168 -14.06 -12.94 -3.10
N MET A 169 -13.49 -12.00 -2.34
CA MET A 169 -13.92 -10.59 -2.34
C MET A 169 -13.50 -9.81 -3.59
N MET A 170 -12.53 -10.31 -4.36
CA MET A 170 -12.13 -9.73 -5.64
C MET A 170 -12.40 -10.74 -6.76
N GLU A 171 -12.52 -10.23 -7.99
CA GLU A 171 -12.68 -11.07 -9.19
C GLU A 171 -11.46 -11.98 -9.44
N SER A 172 -10.28 -11.52 -9.04
CA SER A 172 -9.07 -12.34 -9.15
C SER A 172 -9.09 -13.51 -8.16
N THR A 173 -8.66 -14.66 -8.64
CA THR A 173 -8.41 -15.86 -7.81
C THR A 173 -6.96 -15.96 -7.34
N ASN A 174 -6.09 -15.02 -7.73
CA ASN A 174 -4.67 -15.05 -7.39
C ASN A 174 -4.42 -14.25 -6.09
N LEU A 175 -3.81 -14.90 -5.09
CA LEU A 175 -3.53 -14.27 -3.79
C LEU A 175 -2.59 -13.06 -3.89
N PHE A 176 -1.69 -13.02 -4.89
CA PHE A 176 -0.81 -11.86 -5.08
C PHE A 176 -1.60 -10.59 -5.37
N ASP A 177 -2.73 -10.65 -6.07
CA ASP A 177 -3.53 -9.46 -6.39
C ASP A 177 -4.19 -8.84 -5.15
N TYR A 178 -4.46 -9.66 -4.13
CA TYR A 178 -4.96 -9.18 -2.84
C TYR A 178 -3.84 -8.53 -2.01
N LEU A 179 -2.60 -8.98 -2.18
CA LEU A 179 -1.46 -8.56 -1.37
C LEU A 179 -0.64 -7.42 -1.99
N LEU A 180 -0.54 -7.37 -3.32
CA LEU A 180 0.37 -6.49 -4.04
C LEU A 180 -0.24 -6.05 -5.37
N ASP A 181 -0.34 -4.75 -5.55
CA ASP A 181 -0.71 -4.09 -6.82
C ASP A 181 0.43 -3.16 -7.31
N PRO A 182 0.37 -2.70 -8.58
CA PRO A 182 1.42 -1.83 -9.13
C PRO A 182 1.61 -0.52 -8.36
N TRP A 183 0.54 0.05 -7.78
CA TRP A 183 0.59 1.32 -7.06
C TRP A 183 1.27 1.18 -5.71
N ILE A 184 0.93 0.13 -4.95
CA ILE A 184 1.62 -0.15 -3.69
C ILE A 184 3.07 -0.59 -3.94
N ALA A 185 3.36 -1.29 -5.04
CA ALA A 185 4.72 -1.66 -5.43
C ALA A 185 5.60 -0.42 -5.67
N VAL A 186 5.12 0.52 -6.49
CA VAL A 186 5.83 1.79 -6.74
C VAL A 186 6.00 2.58 -5.44
N GLY A 187 4.95 2.66 -4.61
CA GLY A 187 5.01 3.34 -3.32
C GLY A 187 6.04 2.71 -2.36
N ALA A 188 6.06 1.38 -2.27
CA ALA A 188 6.98 0.62 -1.44
C ALA A 188 8.44 0.80 -1.89
N LEU A 189 8.68 0.75 -3.20
CA LEU A 189 10.00 0.99 -3.78
C LEU A 189 10.48 2.42 -3.51
N ALA A 190 9.64 3.42 -3.74
CA ALA A 190 9.99 4.82 -3.50
C ALA A 190 10.36 5.09 -2.03
N VAL A 191 9.59 4.55 -1.08
CA VAL A 191 9.90 4.67 0.36
C VAL A 191 11.23 3.98 0.71
N SER A 192 11.46 2.79 0.16
CA SER A 192 12.66 2.00 0.43
C SER A 192 13.92 2.66 -0.14
N VAL A 193 13.87 3.17 -1.37
CA VAL A 193 14.97 3.90 -2.03
C VAL A 193 15.30 5.19 -1.29
N ARG A 194 14.29 6.00 -0.90
CA ARG A 194 14.53 7.24 -0.14
C ARG A 194 15.23 6.98 1.19
N ARG A 195 14.90 5.86 1.85
CA ARG A 195 15.55 5.47 3.09
C ARG A 195 16.99 5.02 2.87
N LEU A 196 17.24 4.22 1.83
CA LEU A 196 18.58 3.80 1.47
C LEU A 196 19.47 5.01 1.13
N ALA A 197 18.97 5.93 0.30
CA ALA A 197 19.66 7.18 -0.02
C ALA A 197 19.94 8.02 1.23
N GLY A 198 18.95 8.19 2.12
CA GLY A 198 19.14 8.91 3.38
C GLY A 198 20.14 8.24 4.33
N PHE A 199 20.27 6.92 4.30
CA PHE A 199 21.28 6.18 5.05
C PHE A 199 22.68 6.40 4.49
N VAL A 200 22.84 6.29 3.16
CA VAL A 200 24.12 6.51 2.46
C VAL A 200 24.64 7.93 2.68
N LEU A 201 23.78 8.94 2.53
CA LEU A 201 24.16 10.35 2.75
C LEU A 201 24.60 10.62 4.21
N ARG A 202 23.99 9.93 5.19
CA ARG A 202 24.40 10.05 6.60
C ARG A 202 25.73 9.36 6.88
N SER A 203 26.01 8.22 6.23
CA SER A 203 27.29 7.54 6.39
C SER A 203 28.47 8.33 5.81
N ASP A 204 28.25 9.07 4.72
CA ASP A 204 29.30 9.89 4.09
C ASP A 204 29.58 11.17 4.89
N GLY A 205 28.55 11.80 5.45
CA GLY A 205 28.72 12.93 6.37
C GLY A 205 29.54 12.58 7.62
N MET A 206 29.33 11.38 8.19
CA MET A 206 30.12 10.90 9.33
C MET A 206 31.59 10.57 8.98
N ARG A 207 31.87 10.15 7.73
CA ARG A 207 33.24 9.92 7.25
C ARG A 207 33.99 11.22 6.96
N SER A 208 33.31 12.25 6.47
CA SER A 208 33.90 13.57 6.21
C SER A 208 34.26 14.32 7.50
N GLY A 209 33.39 14.30 8.52
CA GLY A 209 33.65 14.94 9.82
C GLY A 209 34.82 14.34 10.62
N ARG A 210 35.24 13.11 10.33
CA ARG A 210 36.39 12.45 10.98
C ARG A 210 37.73 12.73 10.31
N ARG A 211 37.73 13.36 9.12
CA ARG A 211 38.94 13.66 8.34
C ARG A 211 39.41 15.12 8.45
N GLY A 212 38.64 15.94 9.17
CA GLY A 212 38.83 17.39 9.27
C GLY A 212 39.56 17.91 10.51
N ASP A 213 40.09 17.05 11.37
CA ASP A 213 40.96 17.50 12.48
C ASP A 213 42.37 16.89 12.42
N PRO A 214 43.25 17.45 11.55
CA PRO A 214 44.68 17.37 11.74
C PRO A 214 45.18 18.70 12.33
N GLY A 215 44.82 19.04 13.59
CA GLY A 215 45.21 20.37 14.06
C GLY A 215 45.13 20.75 15.53
N ALA A 216 44.91 19.84 16.48
CA ALA A 216 44.93 20.19 17.91
C ALA A 216 45.98 19.37 18.68
N GLY A 217 47.26 19.64 18.42
CA GLY A 217 48.34 18.90 19.08
C GLY A 217 49.72 19.54 18.96
N LYS A 218 49.84 20.86 19.20
CA LYS A 218 51.07 21.49 19.70
C LYS A 218 50.70 22.69 20.58
N ILE A 219 50.56 22.41 21.87
CA ILE A 219 50.69 23.41 22.94
C ILE A 219 52.00 23.08 23.66
N GLN A 220 52.80 24.13 23.85
CA GLN A 220 54.08 24.23 24.59
C GLN A 220 55.34 23.74 23.89
#